data_AF-A0A957USX0-F1
#
_entry.id   AF-A0A957USX0-F1
#
_cell.length_a   1.000
_cell.length_b   1.000
_cell.length_c   1.000
_cell.angle_alpha   90.00
_cell.angle_beta   90.00
_cell.angle_gamma   90.00
#
_symmetry.space_group_name_H-M   'P 1'
#
loop_
_entity.id
_entity.type
_entity.pdbx_description
1 polymer ?
#
loop_
_entity_poly.entity_id
_entity_poly.type
_entity_poly.pdbx_seq_one_letter_code
_entity_poly.pdbx_strand_id
1 'polypeptide(L)'
;FKAHIGLYPPVTGDEELIKEAAIYAGPKGNLRFPLDQPMPYDLIDRIVRFRVAEHLAKAAAKQSQKKSAPKKAKASPKQAAARWPKGVAAPAQRALAGAGFSTLDQLSTATEAELAALHGMGPKALGILRAALQAQGLSFADE
;
A
#
# COMPACT_ATOMS: atom_id res chain seq x y z
N PHE A 1 24.16 -9.11 -15.16
CA PHE A 1 24.48 -7.82 -15.79
C PHE A 1 25.99 -7.67 -15.81
N LYS A 2 26.64 -8.00 -16.95
CA LYS A 2 28.11 -7.91 -17.08
C LYS A 2 28.57 -6.94 -18.17
N ALA A 3 27.70 -6.65 -19.14
CA ALA A 3 28.05 -5.87 -20.34
C ALA A 3 27.24 -4.57 -20.47
N HIS A 4 26.36 -4.25 -19.52
CA HIS A 4 25.51 -3.05 -19.61
C HIS A 4 25.04 -2.55 -18.24
N ILE A 5 24.65 -1.28 -18.22
CA ILE A 5 23.95 -0.61 -17.13
C ILE A 5 22.48 -0.44 -17.52
N GLY A 6 21.56 -0.89 -16.66
CA GLY A 6 20.13 -0.69 -16.86
C GLY A 6 19.64 0.55 -16.13
N LEU A 7 18.81 1.38 -16.78
CA LEU A 7 18.12 2.50 -16.16
C LEU A 7 16.61 2.25 -16.12
N TYR A 8 16.06 2.33 -14.92
CA TYR A 8 14.65 2.13 -14.60
C TYR A 8 14.09 3.36 -13.90
N PRO A 9 12.79 3.68 -14.06
CA PRO A 9 11.83 3.10 -15.02
C PRO A 9 12.10 3.49 -16.50
N PRO A 10 11.27 3.07 -17.48
CA PRO A 10 11.28 3.61 -18.84
C PRO A 10 11.15 5.14 -18.87
N VAL A 11 11.69 5.79 -19.90
CA VAL A 11 11.48 7.22 -20.14
C VAL A 11 10.12 7.41 -20.80
N THR A 12 9.32 8.33 -20.29
CA THR A 12 7.94 8.59 -20.74
C THR A 12 7.65 10.09 -20.71
N GLY A 13 6.76 10.58 -21.57
CA GLY A 13 6.25 11.97 -21.53
C GLY A 13 6.87 12.88 -22.57
N ASP A 14 8.20 13.03 -22.59
CA ASP A 14 8.90 13.85 -23.59
C ASP A 14 9.21 13.03 -24.84
N GLU A 15 8.57 13.37 -25.96
CA GLU A 15 8.69 12.64 -27.23
C GLU A 15 10.09 12.71 -27.85
N GLU A 16 10.78 13.84 -27.72
CA GLU A 16 12.13 14.00 -28.26
C GLU A 16 13.11 13.14 -27.46
N LEU A 17 12.99 13.20 -26.14
CA LEU A 17 13.78 12.38 -25.22
C LEU A 17 13.53 10.88 -25.43
N ILE A 18 12.28 10.48 -25.72
CA ILE A 18 11.93 9.09 -26.05
C ILE A 18 12.60 8.66 -27.36
N LYS A 19 12.56 9.51 -28.40
CA LYS A 19 13.20 9.21 -29.69
C LYS A 19 14.71 9.06 -29.55
N GLU A 20 15.35 9.95 -28.80
CA GLU A 20 16.79 9.90 -28.53
C GLU A 20 17.16 8.67 -27.68
N ALA A 21 16.37 8.38 -26.64
CA ALA A 21 16.58 7.22 -25.78
C ALA A 21 16.24 5.88 -26.45
N ALA A 22 15.52 5.87 -27.58
CA ALA A 22 15.11 4.66 -28.29
C ALA A 22 16.31 3.80 -28.73
N ILE A 23 17.46 4.42 -29.01
CA ILE A 23 18.71 3.74 -29.36
C ILE A 23 19.18 2.80 -28.23
N TYR A 24 18.88 3.18 -26.98
CA TYR A 24 19.22 2.42 -25.79
C TYR A 24 18.03 1.62 -25.24
N ALA A 25 16.91 1.56 -25.95
CA ALA A 25 15.72 0.87 -25.46
C ALA A 25 15.97 -0.65 -25.34
N GLY A 26 15.78 -1.16 -24.13
CA GLY A 26 15.82 -2.56 -23.77
C GLY A 26 14.42 -3.13 -23.50
N PRO A 27 14.35 -4.35 -22.92
CA PRO A 27 13.09 -5.01 -22.65
C PRO A 27 12.14 -4.14 -21.81
N LYS A 28 10.86 -4.11 -22.19
CA LYS A 28 9.80 -3.32 -21.54
C LYS A 28 10.04 -1.80 -21.54
N GLY A 29 10.86 -1.29 -22.47
CA GLY A 29 11.15 0.14 -22.61
C GLY A 29 12.17 0.69 -21.60
N ASN A 30 12.82 -0.17 -20.80
CA ASN A 30 13.89 0.28 -19.89
C ASN A 30 15.15 0.56 -20.70
N LEU A 31 15.97 1.53 -20.29
CA LEU A 31 17.19 1.83 -21.04
C LEU A 31 18.32 0.88 -20.65
N ARG A 32 19.11 0.50 -21.63
CA ARG A 32 20.23 -0.43 -21.52
C ARG A 32 21.47 0.20 -22.15
N PHE A 33 22.34 0.74 -21.32
CA PHE A 33 23.57 1.38 -21.75
C PHE A 33 24.71 0.36 -21.85
N PRO A 34 25.29 0.13 -23.04
CA PRO A 34 26.48 -0.71 -23.21
C PRO A 34 27.67 -0.19 -22.38
N LEU A 35 28.50 -1.10 -21.88
CA LEU A 35 29.74 -0.75 -21.17
C LEU A 35 30.98 -0.67 -22.10
N ASP A 36 30.85 -1.17 -23.33
CA ASP A 36 31.88 -1.17 -24.38
C ASP A 36 31.82 0.08 -25.26
N GLN A 37 30.83 0.96 -25.05
CA GLN A 37 30.65 2.21 -25.77
C GLN A 37 30.77 3.41 -24.82
N PRO A 38 31.14 4.60 -25.32
CA PRO A 38 31.14 5.81 -24.50
C PRO A 38 29.74 6.07 -23.94
N MET A 39 29.66 6.35 -22.64
CA MET A 39 28.40 6.60 -21.95
C MET A 39 27.81 7.96 -22.39
N PRO A 40 26.53 8.03 -22.80
CA PRO A 40 25.90 9.26 -23.27
C PRO A 40 25.46 10.14 -22.10
N TYR A 41 26.42 10.79 -21.44
CA TYR A 41 26.14 11.58 -20.23
C TYR A 41 25.15 12.72 -20.46
N ASP A 42 25.17 13.37 -21.63
CA ASP A 42 24.22 14.45 -21.94
C ASP A 42 22.77 13.96 -22.01
N LEU A 43 22.54 12.79 -22.61
CA LEU A 43 21.23 12.15 -22.63
C LEU A 43 20.79 11.76 -21.21
N ILE A 44 21.70 11.19 -20.42
CA ILE A 44 21.42 10.81 -19.04
C ILE A 44 21.07 12.04 -18.19
N ASP A 45 21.78 13.16 -18.34
CA ASP A 45 21.49 14.40 -17.63
C ASP A 45 20.09 14.93 -17.96
N ARG A 46 19.73 14.98 -19.25
CA ARG A 46 18.37 15.37 -19.69
C ARG A 46 17.29 14.47 -19.10
N ILE A 47 17.50 13.16 -19.12
CA ILE A 47 16.56 12.18 -18.53
C ILE A 47 16.41 12.43 -17.03
N VAL A 48 17.52 12.60 -16.29
CA VAL A 48 17.47 12.81 -14.84
C VAL A 48 16.74 14.10 -14.49
N ARG A 49 17.02 15.20 -15.18
CA ARG A 49 16.34 16.49 -14.97
C ARG A 49 14.83 16.38 -15.20
N PHE A 50 14.43 15.73 -16.30
CA PHE A 50 13.01 15.48 -16.59
C PHE A 50 12.33 14.69 -15.46
N ARG A 51 12.98 13.62 -14.98
CA ARG A 51 12.44 12.78 -13.90
C ARG A 51 12.37 13.48 -12.56
N VAL A 52 13.33 14.34 -12.24
CA VAL A 52 13.30 15.15 -11.01
C VAL A 52 12.06 16.04 -11.03
N ALA A 53 11.79 16.71 -12.14
CA ALA A 53 10.59 17.53 -12.30
C ALA A 53 9.29 16.70 -12.14
N GLU A 54 9.20 15.53 -12.78
CA GLU A 54 8.07 14.62 -12.59
C GLU A 54 7.89 14.18 -11.13
N HIS A 55 8.98 13.84 -10.44
CA HIS A 55 8.94 13.38 -9.05
C HIS A 55 8.47 14.49 -8.13
N LEU A 56 8.94 15.72 -8.33
CA LEU A 56 8.49 16.89 -7.58
C LEU A 56 7.00 17.17 -7.82
N ALA A 57 6.53 17.11 -9.07
CA ALA A 57 5.12 17.29 -9.41
C ALA A 57 4.24 16.19 -8.77
N LYS A 58 4.66 14.92 -8.85
CA LYS A 58 3.96 13.79 -8.21
C LYS A 58 3.91 13.94 -6.68
N ALA A 59 4.98 14.43 -6.06
CA ALA A 59 5.02 14.70 -4.62
C ALA A 59 4.05 15.83 -4.23
N ALA A 60 4.03 16.93 -4.98
CA ALA A 60 3.10 18.03 -4.76
C ALA A 60 1.62 17.59 -4.91
N ALA A 61 1.32 16.78 -5.93
CA ALA A 61 -0.02 16.22 -6.15
C ALA A 61 -0.46 15.26 -5.03
N LYS A 62 0.45 14.42 -4.51
CA LYS A 62 0.15 13.57 -3.34
C LYS A 62 -0.12 14.41 -2.08
N GLN A 63 0.59 15.53 -1.93
CA GLN A 63 0.41 16.42 -0.78
C GLN A 63 -0.91 17.20 -0.84
N SER A 64 -1.36 17.61 -2.03
CA SER A 64 -2.68 18.24 -2.21
C SER A 64 -3.81 17.23 -2.02
N GLN A 65 -3.68 16.00 -2.54
CA GLN A 65 -4.64 14.91 -2.31
C GLN A 65 -4.77 14.52 -0.82
N LYS A 66 -3.68 14.56 -0.05
CA LYS A 66 -3.73 14.34 1.40
C LYS A 66 -4.44 15.47 2.15
N LYS A 67 -4.47 16.69 1.59
CA LYS A 67 -5.19 17.86 2.13
C LYS A 67 -6.65 17.92 1.70
N SER A 68 -6.99 17.40 0.52
CA SER A 68 -8.36 17.40 -0.05
C SER A 68 -9.13 16.10 0.18
N ALA A 69 -8.49 15.02 0.64
CA ALA A 69 -9.21 13.87 1.15
C ALA A 69 -10.13 14.35 2.28
N PRO A 70 -11.44 14.05 2.24
CA PRO A 70 -12.33 14.41 3.33
C PRO A 70 -11.75 13.78 4.58
N LYS A 71 -11.44 14.61 5.61
CA LYS A 71 -11.34 14.13 6.98
C LYS A 71 -12.60 13.29 7.16
N LYS A 72 -12.48 11.95 7.20
CA LYS A 72 -13.60 11.05 7.47
C LYS A 72 -14.37 11.70 8.60
N ALA A 73 -15.60 12.12 8.30
CA ALA A 73 -16.47 12.77 9.25
C ALA A 73 -16.42 11.92 10.52
N LYS A 74 -16.05 12.56 11.64
CA LYS A 74 -16.14 11.93 12.94
C LYS A 74 -17.58 11.49 13.09
N ALA A 75 -17.83 10.18 12.97
CA ALA A 75 -19.09 9.61 13.39
C ALA A 75 -19.32 10.04 14.85
N SER A 76 -20.55 10.44 15.12
CA SER A 76 -20.97 11.15 16.32
C SER A 76 -20.54 10.46 17.63
N PRO A 77 -20.24 11.24 18.69
CA PRO A 77 -19.65 10.76 19.93
C PRO A 77 -20.71 10.15 20.85
N LYS A 78 -21.06 8.88 20.66
CA LYS A 78 -21.70 8.09 21.73
C LYS A 78 -21.54 6.59 21.50
N GLN A 79 -20.37 6.08 21.89
CA GLN A 79 -20.01 4.69 22.28
C GLN A 79 -18.53 4.48 21.95
N ALA A 80 -17.68 5.12 22.74
CA ALA A 80 -16.27 4.81 22.77
C ALA A 80 -16.09 3.51 23.57
N ALA A 81 -15.97 2.37 22.88
CA ALA A 81 -15.46 1.14 23.47
C ALA A 81 -14.61 0.38 22.43
N ALA A 82 -13.33 0.23 22.79
CA ALA A 82 -12.29 -0.60 22.19
C ALA A 82 -11.99 -0.44 20.68
N ARG A 83 -11.01 0.41 20.38
CA ARG A 83 -10.09 0.20 19.25
C ARG A 83 -9.53 -1.22 19.35
N TRP A 84 -9.60 -1.99 18.26
CA TRP A 84 -9.15 -3.39 18.19
C TRP A 84 -7.83 -3.63 18.95
N PRO A 85 -7.68 -4.78 19.64
CA PRO A 85 -6.49 -5.08 20.42
C PRO A 85 -5.22 -4.97 19.57
N LYS A 86 -4.13 -4.55 20.22
CA LYS A 86 -2.83 -4.44 19.56
C LYS A 86 -2.46 -5.78 18.92
N GLY A 87 -2.09 -5.75 17.63
CA GLY A 87 -1.71 -6.94 16.87
C GLY A 87 -2.77 -7.46 15.91
N VAL A 88 -4.02 -6.99 15.99
CA VAL A 88 -5.00 -7.19 14.91
C VAL A 88 -4.59 -6.30 13.73
N ALA A 89 -4.13 -6.92 12.64
CA ALA A 89 -3.61 -6.21 11.48
C ALA A 89 -4.71 -5.45 10.73
N ALA A 90 -4.34 -4.41 9.96
CA ALA A 90 -5.29 -3.59 9.21
C ALA A 90 -6.24 -4.37 8.28
N PRO A 91 -5.83 -5.49 7.62
CA PRO A 91 -6.75 -6.33 6.85
C PRO A 91 -7.87 -6.94 7.72
N ALA A 92 -7.52 -7.54 8.86
CA ALA A 92 -8.48 -8.11 9.81
C ALA A 92 -9.46 -7.04 10.33
N GLN A 93 -8.98 -5.86 10.70
CA GLN A 93 -9.85 -4.76 11.15
C GLN A 93 -10.85 -4.31 10.08
N ARG A 94 -10.44 -4.31 8.80
CA ARG A 94 -11.33 -3.97 7.67
C ARG A 94 -12.34 -5.07 7.41
N ALA A 95 -11.93 -6.32 7.53
CA ALA A 95 -12.80 -7.48 7.36
C ALA A 95 -13.92 -7.48 8.42
N LEU A 96 -13.56 -7.24 9.68
CA LEU A 96 -14.51 -7.09 10.79
C LEU A 96 -15.48 -5.94 10.56
N ALA A 97 -14.97 -4.75 10.18
CA ALA A 97 -15.82 -3.60 9.87
C ALA A 97 -16.74 -3.85 8.67
N GLY A 98 -16.28 -4.57 7.65
CA GLY A 98 -17.09 -4.97 6.49
C GLY A 98 -18.17 -5.99 6.84
N ALA A 99 -17.90 -6.85 7.83
CA ALA A 99 -18.86 -7.80 8.40
C ALA A 99 -19.80 -7.16 9.46
N GLY A 100 -19.66 -5.87 9.75
CA GLY A 100 -20.51 -5.15 10.70
C GLY A 100 -20.02 -5.18 12.15
N PHE A 101 -18.88 -5.83 12.43
CA PHE A 101 -18.27 -5.84 13.75
C PHE A 101 -17.43 -4.59 13.95
N SER A 102 -17.71 -3.88 15.03
CA SER A 102 -17.06 -2.63 15.41
C SER A 102 -16.48 -2.64 16.83
N THR A 103 -16.84 -3.65 17.63
CA THR A 103 -16.44 -3.82 19.03
C THR A 103 -16.14 -5.29 19.33
N LEU A 104 -15.42 -5.55 20.44
CA LEU A 104 -15.15 -6.91 20.89
C LEU A 104 -16.42 -7.61 21.36
N ASP A 105 -17.31 -6.91 22.08
CA ASP A 105 -18.58 -7.48 22.54
C ASP A 105 -19.44 -8.06 21.41
N GLN A 106 -19.45 -7.44 20.23
CA GLN A 106 -20.18 -7.97 19.08
C GLN A 106 -19.59 -9.27 18.53
N LEU A 107 -18.32 -9.58 18.84
CA LEU A 107 -17.73 -10.86 18.43
C LEU A 107 -18.24 -12.03 19.24
N SER A 108 -18.80 -11.81 20.45
CA SER A 108 -19.37 -12.90 21.24
C SER A 108 -20.65 -13.48 20.64
N THR A 109 -21.28 -12.76 19.71
CA THR A 109 -22.43 -13.25 18.96
C THR A 109 -22.04 -13.96 17.66
N ALA A 110 -20.76 -13.97 17.31
CA ALA A 110 -20.24 -14.61 16.11
C ALA A 110 -19.45 -15.87 16.50
N THR A 111 -19.46 -16.86 15.62
CA THR A 111 -18.62 -18.04 15.79
C THR A 111 -17.20 -17.77 15.29
N GLU A 112 -16.23 -18.50 15.83
CA GLU A 112 -14.85 -18.39 15.37
C GLU A 112 -14.74 -18.77 13.88
N ALA A 113 -15.50 -19.77 13.43
CA ALA A 113 -15.54 -20.21 12.04
C ALA A 113 -16.04 -19.13 11.08
N GLU A 114 -17.08 -18.38 11.46
CA GLU A 114 -17.59 -17.25 10.66
C GLU A 114 -16.54 -16.14 10.54
N LEU A 115 -15.85 -15.83 11.64
CA LEU A 115 -14.77 -14.84 11.63
C LEU A 115 -13.57 -15.32 10.80
N ALA A 116 -13.24 -16.61 10.85
CA ALA A 116 -12.17 -17.21 10.06
C ALA A 116 -12.46 -17.16 8.54
N ALA A 117 -13.73 -17.21 8.15
CA ALA A 117 -14.15 -17.10 6.76
C ALA A 117 -13.99 -15.67 6.19
N LEU A 118 -13.80 -14.66 7.03
CA LEU A 118 -13.63 -13.27 6.58
C LEU A 118 -12.29 -13.06 5.86
N HIS A 119 -12.33 -12.38 4.72
CA HIS A 119 -11.14 -12.10 3.93
C HIS A 119 -10.15 -11.21 4.69
N GLY A 120 -9.00 -11.78 5.09
CA GLY A 120 -7.98 -11.11 5.88
C GLY A 120 -7.95 -11.49 7.37
N MET A 121 -8.81 -12.42 7.78
CA MET A 121 -8.78 -13.02 9.12
C MET A 121 -7.94 -14.31 9.13
N GLY A 122 -6.72 -14.21 9.68
CA GLY A 122 -5.84 -15.37 9.89
C GLY A 122 -5.86 -15.88 11.32
N PRO A 123 -5.26 -17.07 11.59
CA PRO A 123 -5.25 -17.69 12.92
C PRO A 123 -4.62 -16.79 14.00
N LYS A 124 -3.62 -15.98 13.62
CA LYS A 124 -3.03 -14.99 14.52
C LYS A 124 -4.02 -13.92 14.98
N ALA A 125 -4.87 -13.44 14.06
CA ALA A 125 -5.85 -12.43 14.40
C ALA A 125 -6.96 -13.03 15.27
N LEU A 126 -7.42 -14.25 14.98
CA LEU A 126 -8.39 -14.98 15.81
C LEU A 126 -7.86 -15.21 17.23
N GLY A 127 -6.61 -15.66 17.38
CA GLY A 127 -6.00 -15.86 18.70
C GLY A 127 -5.91 -14.58 19.53
N ILE A 128 -5.63 -13.43 18.89
CA ILE A 128 -5.60 -12.13 19.58
C ILE A 128 -7.01 -11.70 20.00
N LEU A 129 -8.01 -11.92 19.14
CA LEU A 129 -9.41 -11.61 19.44
C LEU A 129 -9.93 -12.49 20.58
N ARG A 130 -9.63 -13.80 20.55
CA ARG A 130 -9.95 -14.74 21.63
C ARG A 130 -9.37 -14.30 22.96
N ALA A 131 -8.06 -14.01 23.00
CA ALA A 131 -7.40 -13.54 24.22
C ALA A 131 -8.00 -12.23 24.74
N ALA A 132 -8.40 -11.33 23.83
CA ALA A 132 -9.04 -10.07 24.21
C ALA A 132 -10.47 -10.25 24.73
N LEU A 133 -11.24 -11.17 24.17
CA LEU A 133 -12.56 -11.57 24.67
C LEU A 133 -12.46 -12.20 26.06
N GLN A 134 -11.55 -13.16 26.23
CA GLN A 134 -11.32 -13.83 27.51
C GLN A 134 -10.88 -12.87 28.62
N ALA A 135 -10.05 -11.87 28.28
CA ALA A 135 -9.67 -10.82 29.22
C ALA A 135 -10.87 -9.97 29.71
N GLN A 136 -11.99 -9.99 28.99
CA GLN A 136 -13.25 -9.36 29.36
C GLN A 136 -14.31 -10.36 29.88
N GLY A 137 -13.94 -11.64 30.04
CA GLY A 137 -14.86 -12.69 30.45
C GLY A 137 -15.86 -13.11 29.37
N LEU A 138 -15.56 -12.80 28.11
CA LEU A 138 -16.35 -13.19 26.94
C LEU A 138 -15.66 -14.32 26.16
N SER A 139 -16.43 -15.03 25.34
CA SER A 139 -15.97 -16.02 24.37
C SER A 139 -16.66 -15.78 23.02
N PHE A 140 -16.23 -16.50 21.98
CA PHE A 140 -17.02 -16.60 20.74
C PHE A 140 -18.28 -17.42 20.99
N ALA A 141 -19.28 -17.32 20.11
CA ALA A 141 -20.58 -17.98 20.32
C ALA A 141 -20.50 -19.53 20.38
N ASP A 142 -19.43 -20.11 19.80
CA ASP A 142 -19.18 -21.55 19.73
C ASP A 142 -18.16 -22.07 20.77
N GLU A 143 -17.73 -21.24 21.72
CA GLU A 143 -16.84 -21.58 22.85
C GLU A 143 -17.52 -21.42 24.22
#